data_AF-A0A3M4U2B1-F1
#
_entry.id   AF-A0A3M4U2B1-F1
#
_cell.length_a   1.000
_cell.length_b   1.000
_cell.length_c   1.000
_cell.angle_alpha   90.00
_cell.angle_beta   90.00
_cell.angle_gamma   90.00
#
_symmetry.space_group_name_H-M   'P 1'
#
loop_
_entity.id
_entity.type
_entity.pdbx_description
1 polymer ?
#
loop_
_entity_poly.entity_id
_entity_poly.type
_entity_poly.pdbx_seq_one_letter_code
_entity_poly.pdbx_strand_id
1 'polypeptide(L)'
;TFRTKPKMRAADLANAAIPGSGYLLTVLVLCGGLVFMLGNIAGAGLGLNALTGLDPKWGGALSALLAIGIFSSHRAGVAMDRIMMGLGILKICLIVFACFATHPPLGEALRQSVWPDFIDFASITTIVGGTVGGYITYAGAHRLLDRGTVGVENLQAVSRAALTGILVTGIARYVLFLAILGVVASGVVIDVSGKGANPAGQAFQAAAGDIGMMMFGLVLWAAGISSVIGASYTSMSFITVFSKKITERVRNLATVVFIVICMAVYIVLGKPPAALLVFAGGFNGLILPLGLSIFMYVGWARSDLMDGYHYPRWLLVLGILTCLLSWFMAYKSAGAIFAFIGAA
;
A
#
# COMPACT_ATOMS: atom_id res chain seq x y z
N THR A 1 11.08 -8.61 5.21
CA THR A 1 12.23 -7.68 5.16
C THR A 1 13.49 -8.49 4.99
N PHE A 2 14.16 -8.39 3.83
CA PHE A 2 15.41 -9.12 3.57
C PHE A 2 16.54 -8.45 4.36
N ARG A 3 17.02 -9.20 5.34
CA ARG A 3 18.16 -8.95 6.19
C ARG A 3 19.39 -9.49 5.47
N THR A 4 20.44 -8.67 5.35
CA THR A 4 21.78 -8.92 4.77
C THR A 4 21.95 -8.69 3.25
N LYS A 5 22.63 -7.59 2.92
CA LYS A 5 23.34 -7.26 1.67
C LYS A 5 22.93 -7.97 0.36
N PRO A 6 21.67 -7.94 -0.11
CA PRO A 6 21.60 -7.73 -1.53
C PRO A 6 21.98 -6.25 -1.71
N LYS A 7 23.23 -5.95 -2.07
CA LYS A 7 23.52 -4.68 -2.81
C LYS A 7 22.61 -4.59 -4.06
N MET A 8 22.00 -5.71 -4.40
CA MET A 8 20.96 -5.94 -5.37
C MET A 8 19.60 -5.44 -4.87
N ARG A 9 18.85 -4.81 -5.78
CA ARG A 9 17.43 -4.59 -5.58
C ARG A 9 16.68 -5.93 -5.62
N ALA A 10 15.45 -5.96 -5.14
CA ALA A 10 14.61 -7.16 -5.10
C ALA A 10 14.53 -7.89 -6.46
N ALA A 11 14.39 -7.16 -7.57
CA ALA A 11 14.40 -7.74 -8.91
C ALA A 11 15.73 -8.43 -9.26
N ASP A 12 16.85 -7.80 -8.92
CA ASP A 12 18.19 -8.34 -9.17
C ASP A 12 18.46 -9.57 -8.30
N LEU A 13 18.08 -9.51 -7.02
CA LEU A 13 18.22 -10.63 -6.09
C LEU A 13 17.36 -11.81 -6.53
N ALA A 14 16.11 -11.57 -6.93
CA ALA A 14 15.25 -12.58 -7.51
C ALA A 14 15.91 -13.22 -8.76
N ASN A 15 16.39 -12.40 -9.70
CA ASN A 15 17.02 -12.92 -10.91
C ASN A 15 18.30 -13.73 -10.66
N ALA A 16 19.09 -13.33 -9.66
CA ALA A 16 20.27 -14.09 -9.24
C ALA A 16 19.88 -15.41 -8.54
N ALA A 17 18.76 -15.42 -7.82
CA ALA A 17 18.23 -16.58 -7.12
C ALA A 17 17.64 -17.63 -8.08
N ILE A 18 16.79 -17.17 -9.00
CA ILE A 18 16.11 -17.96 -10.02
C ILE A 18 16.15 -17.13 -11.31
N PRO A 19 16.93 -17.55 -12.33
CA PRO A 19 17.02 -16.83 -13.60
C PRO A 19 15.63 -16.58 -14.21
N GLY A 20 15.37 -15.35 -14.65
CA GLY A 20 14.09 -14.93 -15.21
C GLY A 20 13.09 -14.39 -14.17
N SER A 21 13.19 -14.79 -12.90
CA SER A 21 12.22 -14.39 -11.87
C SER A 21 12.28 -12.89 -11.53
N GLY A 22 13.42 -12.24 -11.75
CA GLY A 22 13.53 -10.78 -11.60
C GLY A 22 12.71 -10.00 -12.62
N TYR A 23 12.65 -10.47 -13.87
CA TYR A 23 11.80 -9.86 -14.90
C TYR A 23 10.32 -10.07 -14.59
N LEU A 24 9.95 -11.29 -14.20
CA LEU A 24 8.59 -11.60 -13.74
C LEU A 24 8.18 -10.69 -12.57
N LEU A 25 9.04 -10.60 -11.55
CA LEU A 25 8.77 -9.77 -10.38
C LEU A 25 8.62 -8.29 -10.76
N THR A 26 9.47 -7.79 -11.65
CA THR A 26 9.35 -6.42 -12.17
C THR A 26 8.02 -6.20 -12.87
N VAL A 27 7.60 -7.10 -13.77
CA VAL A 27 6.30 -6.98 -14.45
C VAL A 27 5.15 -6.98 -13.43
N LEU A 28 5.16 -7.91 -12.46
CA LEU A 28 4.16 -7.98 -11.41
C LEU A 28 4.09 -6.70 -10.57
N VAL A 29 5.23 -6.14 -10.18
CA VAL A 29 5.30 -4.90 -9.40
C VAL A 29 4.88 -3.68 -10.23
N LEU A 30 5.21 -3.62 -11.53
CA LEU A 30 4.76 -2.55 -12.41
C LEU A 30 3.24 -2.60 -12.64
N CYS A 31 2.69 -3.79 -12.90
CA CYS A 31 1.24 -3.98 -13.05
C CYS A 31 0.50 -3.68 -11.73
N GLY A 32 0.94 -4.26 -10.62
CA GLY A 32 0.38 -4.00 -9.29
C GLY A 32 0.53 -2.54 -8.88
N GLY A 33 1.66 -1.91 -9.21
CA GLY A 33 1.92 -0.49 -9.00
C GLY A 33 0.98 0.41 -9.79
N LEU A 34 0.66 0.06 -11.05
CA LEU A 34 -0.30 0.80 -11.87
C LEU A 34 -1.70 0.73 -11.26
N VAL A 35 -2.17 -0.48 -10.92
CA VAL A 35 -3.49 -0.63 -10.30
C VAL A 35 -3.55 0.11 -8.95
N PHE A 36 -2.50 0.03 -8.14
CA PHE A 36 -2.43 0.77 -6.89
C PHE A 36 -2.43 2.27 -7.10
N MET A 37 -1.71 2.75 -8.11
CA MET A 37 -1.73 4.16 -8.50
C MET A 37 -3.12 4.64 -8.87
N LEU A 38 -3.89 3.86 -9.63
CA LEU A 38 -5.29 4.18 -9.92
C LEU A 38 -6.12 4.31 -8.64
N GLY A 39 -5.98 3.35 -7.72
CA GLY A 39 -6.64 3.41 -6.41
C GLY A 39 -6.22 4.65 -5.60
N ASN A 40 -4.94 4.98 -5.55
CA ASN A 40 -4.45 6.12 -4.76
C ASN A 40 -4.85 7.48 -5.36
N ILE A 41 -4.85 7.60 -6.69
CA ILE A 41 -5.32 8.80 -7.38
C ILE A 41 -6.83 8.95 -7.16
N ALA A 42 -7.59 7.85 -7.24
CA ALA A 42 -9.01 7.80 -6.91
C ALA A 42 -9.28 8.22 -5.45
N GLY A 43 -8.51 7.69 -4.50
CA GLY A 43 -8.60 8.07 -3.08
C GLY A 43 -8.24 9.53 -2.84
N ALA A 44 -7.20 10.05 -3.50
CA ALA A 44 -6.87 11.48 -3.42
C ALA A 44 -8.00 12.35 -4.00
N GLY A 45 -8.63 11.90 -5.08
CA GLY A 45 -9.81 12.53 -5.65
C GLY A 45 -11.00 12.59 -4.70
N LEU A 46 -11.36 11.46 -4.09
CA LEU A 46 -12.40 11.41 -3.05
C LEU A 46 -12.05 12.28 -1.85
N GLY A 47 -10.77 12.33 -1.47
CA GLY A 47 -10.29 13.16 -0.37
C GLY A 47 -10.51 14.66 -0.64
N LEU A 48 -10.15 15.14 -1.82
CA LEU A 48 -10.42 16.53 -2.22
C LEU A 48 -11.91 16.80 -2.39
N ASN A 49 -12.67 15.85 -2.92
CA ASN A 49 -14.12 15.99 -2.99
C ASN A 49 -14.75 16.22 -1.61
N ALA A 50 -14.32 15.45 -0.60
CA ALA A 50 -14.79 15.62 0.77
C ALA A 50 -14.31 16.94 1.43
N LEU A 51 -13.18 17.50 0.98
CA LEU A 51 -12.64 18.76 1.51
C LEU A 51 -13.24 20.01 0.86
N THR A 52 -13.49 19.98 -0.44
CA THR A 52 -13.76 21.18 -1.24
C THR A 52 -14.99 21.05 -2.14
N GLY A 53 -15.62 19.87 -2.21
CA GLY A 53 -16.69 19.57 -3.15
C GLY A 53 -16.22 19.37 -4.59
N LEU A 54 -14.91 19.43 -4.87
CA LEU A 54 -14.36 19.25 -6.21
C LEU A 54 -14.70 17.85 -6.75
N ASP A 55 -15.05 17.75 -8.04
CA ASP A 55 -15.29 16.46 -8.68
C ASP A 55 -14.09 15.50 -8.49
N PRO A 56 -14.30 14.23 -8.08
CA PRO A 56 -13.21 13.30 -7.77
C PRO A 56 -12.23 13.08 -8.93
N LYS A 57 -12.68 13.17 -10.19
CA LYS A 57 -11.79 13.05 -11.36
C LYS A 57 -10.77 14.17 -11.37
N TRP A 58 -11.21 15.41 -11.19
CA TRP A 58 -10.33 16.58 -11.14
C TRP A 58 -9.48 16.62 -9.88
N GLY A 59 -10.03 16.22 -8.72
CA GLY A 59 -9.25 16.10 -7.49
C GLY A 59 -8.10 15.09 -7.63
N GLY A 60 -8.37 13.94 -8.25
CA GLY A 60 -7.34 12.93 -8.51
C GLY A 60 -6.27 13.45 -9.46
N ALA A 61 -6.67 14.09 -10.57
CA ALA A 61 -5.75 14.68 -11.54
C ALA A 61 -4.84 15.75 -10.91
N LEU A 62 -5.41 16.68 -10.14
CA LEU A 62 -4.66 17.72 -9.45
C LEU A 62 -3.64 17.12 -8.46
N SER A 63 -4.05 16.08 -7.73
CA SER A 63 -3.17 15.39 -6.78
C SER A 63 -2.01 14.67 -7.47
N ALA A 64 -2.26 14.08 -8.65
CA ALA A 64 -1.21 13.48 -9.47
C ALA A 64 -0.25 14.54 -10.04
N LEU A 65 -0.75 15.70 -10.46
CA LEU A 65 0.08 16.83 -10.90
C LEU A 65 0.96 17.37 -9.77
N LEU A 66 0.44 17.46 -8.54
CA LEU A 66 1.24 17.82 -7.38
C LEU A 66 2.37 16.81 -7.14
N ALA A 67 2.10 15.51 -7.24
CA ALA A 67 3.13 14.48 -7.14
C ALA A 67 4.19 14.61 -8.24
N ILE A 68 3.79 14.91 -9.49
CA ILE A 68 4.73 15.20 -10.59
C ILE A 68 5.61 16.39 -10.24
N GLY A 69 5.03 17.48 -9.72
CA GLY A 69 5.78 18.66 -9.28
C GLY A 69 6.84 18.33 -8.21
N ILE A 70 6.53 17.43 -7.28
CA ILE A 70 7.48 16.96 -6.26
C ILE A 70 8.66 16.22 -6.90
N PHE A 71 8.41 15.32 -7.85
CA PHE A 71 9.48 14.57 -8.54
C PHE A 71 10.29 15.42 -9.51
N SER A 72 9.74 16.52 -10.00
CA SER A 72 10.47 17.50 -10.80
C SER A 72 11.46 18.33 -9.98
N SER A 73 11.39 18.29 -8.64
CA SER A 73 12.32 19.01 -7.75
C SER A 73 13.68 18.32 -7.64
N HIS A 74 14.76 19.11 -7.66
CA HIS A 74 16.13 18.63 -7.43
C HIS A 74 16.33 18.01 -6.03
N ARG A 75 15.40 18.24 -5.09
CA ARG A 75 15.42 17.70 -3.71
C ARG A 75 14.25 16.76 -3.42
N ALA A 76 13.74 16.06 -4.42
CA ALA A 76 12.56 15.17 -4.30
C ALA A 76 12.63 14.21 -3.10
N GLY A 77 13.80 13.62 -2.81
CA GLY A 77 13.98 12.68 -1.69
C GLY A 77 13.74 13.32 -0.31
N VAL A 78 14.33 14.49 -0.05
CA VAL A 78 14.18 15.19 1.25
C VAL A 78 12.78 15.76 1.41
N ALA A 79 12.21 16.31 0.33
CA ALA A 79 10.84 16.82 0.34
C ALA A 79 9.84 15.69 0.65
N MET A 80 10.00 14.53 0.01
CA MET A 80 9.20 13.33 0.25
C MET A 80 9.24 12.90 1.71
N ASP A 81 10.43 12.82 2.32
CA ASP A 81 10.58 12.37 3.70
C ASP A 81 9.84 13.26 4.70
N ARG A 82 9.94 14.59 4.55
CA ARG A 82 9.26 15.54 5.45
C ARG A 82 7.75 15.55 5.25
N ILE A 83 7.29 15.55 3.99
CA ILE A 83 5.86 15.53 3.67
C ILE A 83 5.22 14.24 4.20
N MET A 84 5.85 13.08 3.99
CA MET A 84 5.35 11.81 4.51
C MET A 84 5.23 11.79 6.03
N MET A 85 6.20 12.36 6.73
CA MET A 85 6.17 12.46 8.19
C MET A 85 5.01 13.35 8.67
N GLY A 86 4.87 14.56 8.10
CA GLY A 86 3.80 15.49 8.46
C GLY A 86 2.41 14.92 8.18
N LEU A 87 2.20 14.37 6.98
CA LEU A 87 0.94 13.73 6.60
C LEU A 87 0.66 12.47 7.45
N GLY A 88 1.69 11.76 7.90
CA GLY A 88 1.55 10.60 8.77
C GLY A 88 1.05 10.97 10.16
N ILE A 89 1.67 11.96 10.81
CA ILE A 89 1.26 12.45 12.13
C ILE A 89 -0.18 12.96 12.07
N LEU A 90 -0.48 13.80 11.08
CA LEU A 90 -1.82 14.34 10.86
C LEU A 90 -2.88 13.24 10.79
N LYS A 91 -2.66 12.20 9.96
CA LYS A 91 -3.61 11.08 9.84
C LYS A 91 -3.84 10.36 11.15
N ILE A 92 -2.77 10.07 11.90
CA ILE A 92 -2.89 9.35 13.17
C ILE A 92 -3.75 10.16 14.14
N CYS A 93 -3.51 11.46 14.28
CA CYS A 93 -4.31 12.32 15.14
C CYS A 93 -5.80 12.30 14.76
N LEU A 94 -6.11 12.41 13.47
CA LEU A 94 -7.49 12.43 12.96
C LEU A 94 -8.20 11.07 13.15
N ILE A 95 -7.49 9.96 12.94
CA ILE A 95 -8.00 8.60 13.14
C ILE A 95 -8.30 8.35 14.62
N VAL A 96 -7.40 8.76 15.52
CA VAL A 96 -7.59 8.61 16.97
C VAL A 96 -8.79 9.43 17.42
N PHE A 97 -8.93 10.68 16.96
CA PHE A 97 -10.11 11.49 17.24
C PHE A 97 -11.40 10.79 16.80
N ALA A 98 -11.45 10.28 15.57
CA ALA A 98 -12.63 9.61 15.04
C ALA A 98 -13.00 8.35 15.85
N CYS A 99 -12.00 7.59 16.31
CA CYS A 99 -12.25 6.43 17.16
C CYS A 99 -12.85 6.81 18.52
N PHE A 100 -12.44 7.94 19.12
CA PHE A 100 -13.06 8.41 20.36
C PHE A 100 -14.46 8.96 20.15
N ALA A 101 -14.68 9.69 19.05
CA ALA A 101 -15.97 10.30 18.74
C ALA A 101 -17.09 9.27 18.47
N THR A 102 -16.74 8.05 18.08
CA THR A 102 -17.68 7.02 17.61
C THR A 102 -18.05 5.98 18.66
N HIS A 103 -17.45 6.04 19.85
CA HIS A 103 -17.71 5.10 20.97
C HIS A 103 -17.83 3.62 20.54
N PRO A 104 -16.80 3.05 19.87
CA PRO A 104 -16.92 1.74 19.27
C PRO A 104 -17.08 0.62 20.30
N PRO A 105 -17.81 -0.47 19.96
CA PRO A 105 -18.03 -1.60 20.85
C PRO A 105 -16.75 -2.44 20.99
N LEU A 106 -15.83 -1.99 21.84
CA LEU A 106 -14.49 -2.59 22.01
C LEU A 106 -14.55 -4.07 22.40
N GLY A 107 -15.49 -4.45 23.27
CA GLY A 107 -15.65 -5.84 23.72
C GLY A 107 -15.98 -6.79 22.57
N GLU A 108 -16.94 -6.40 21.71
CA GLU A 108 -17.32 -7.22 20.55
C GLU A 108 -16.21 -7.24 19.49
N ALA A 109 -15.53 -6.11 19.27
CA ALA A 109 -14.37 -6.06 18.37
C ALA A 109 -13.25 -7.02 18.80
N LEU A 110 -12.96 -7.09 20.11
CA LEU A 110 -11.98 -8.03 20.66
C LEU A 110 -12.45 -9.49 20.53
N ARG A 111 -13.73 -9.78 20.81
CA ARG A 111 -14.30 -11.12 20.64
C ARG A 111 -14.13 -11.61 19.20
N GLN A 112 -14.56 -10.80 18.22
CA GLN A 112 -14.49 -11.13 16.80
C GLN A 112 -13.06 -11.22 16.27
N SER A 113 -12.10 -10.52 16.89
CA SER A 113 -10.69 -10.59 16.50
C SER A 113 -10.04 -11.94 16.85
N VAL A 114 -10.52 -12.61 17.91
CA VAL A 114 -10.00 -13.91 18.37
C VAL A 114 -10.85 -15.07 17.85
N TRP A 115 -12.17 -14.91 17.85
CA TRP A 115 -13.13 -15.93 17.43
C TRP A 115 -14.18 -15.31 16.50
N PRO A 116 -13.86 -15.10 15.21
CA PRO A 116 -14.76 -14.46 14.26
C PRO A 116 -15.94 -15.36 13.91
N ASP A 117 -17.15 -14.80 13.92
CA ASP A 117 -18.36 -15.51 13.49
C ASP A 117 -18.40 -15.64 11.94
N PHE A 118 -17.76 -14.72 11.22
CA PHE A 118 -17.70 -14.69 9.76
C PHE A 118 -16.29 -14.32 9.26
N ILE A 119 -15.83 -14.99 8.21
CA ILE A 119 -14.53 -14.75 7.59
C ILE A 119 -14.72 -14.41 6.11
N ASP A 120 -14.46 -13.15 5.77
CA ASP A 120 -14.40 -12.69 4.38
C ASP A 120 -12.95 -12.66 3.88
N PHE A 121 -12.56 -13.69 3.14
CA PHE A 121 -11.23 -13.73 2.54
C PHE A 121 -10.99 -12.59 1.54
N ALA A 122 -12.01 -12.08 0.83
CA ALA A 122 -11.82 -10.98 -0.11
C ALA A 122 -11.44 -9.68 0.62
N SER A 123 -12.11 -9.39 1.74
CA SER A 123 -11.80 -8.25 2.58
C SER A 123 -10.44 -8.38 3.25
N ILE A 124 -10.10 -9.56 3.80
CA ILE A 124 -8.78 -9.81 4.39
C ILE A 124 -7.67 -9.67 3.34
N THR A 125 -7.83 -10.29 2.16
CA THR A 125 -6.86 -10.18 1.05
C THR A 125 -6.68 -8.73 0.60
N THR A 126 -7.76 -7.95 0.55
CA THR A 126 -7.72 -6.53 0.18
C THR A 126 -6.93 -5.70 1.20
N ILE A 127 -7.16 -5.90 2.50
CA ILE A 127 -6.46 -5.19 3.57
C ILE A 127 -4.98 -5.59 3.61
N VAL A 128 -4.69 -6.89 3.50
CA VAL A 128 -3.32 -7.41 3.45
C VAL A 128 -2.60 -6.87 2.21
N GLY A 129 -3.23 -6.95 1.04
CA GLY A 129 -2.70 -6.44 -0.22
C GLY A 129 -2.42 -4.94 -0.20
N GLY A 130 -3.31 -4.14 0.38
CA GLY A 130 -3.08 -2.70 0.58
C GLY A 130 -2.02 -2.35 1.64
N THR A 131 -1.53 -3.33 2.40
CA THR A 131 -0.55 -3.12 3.49
C THR A 131 0.83 -3.63 3.13
N VAL A 132 0.92 -4.81 2.54
CA VAL A 132 2.19 -5.47 2.21
C VAL A 132 2.27 -5.91 0.74
N GLY A 133 1.18 -5.85 -0.02
CA GLY A 133 1.15 -6.30 -1.42
C GLY A 133 1.96 -5.43 -2.38
N GLY A 134 2.29 -6.02 -3.54
CA GLY A 134 2.97 -5.35 -4.65
C GLY A 134 4.28 -4.67 -4.24
N TYR A 135 4.43 -3.39 -4.59
CA TYR A 135 5.66 -2.62 -4.33
C TYR A 135 5.94 -2.42 -2.83
N ILE A 136 4.93 -2.47 -1.94
CA ILE A 136 5.08 -2.07 -0.54
C ILE A 136 6.08 -2.97 0.19
N THR A 137 6.07 -4.28 -0.11
CA THR A 137 7.04 -5.25 0.42
C THR A 137 8.50 -4.82 0.18
N TYR A 138 8.77 -4.13 -0.93
CA TYR A 138 10.12 -3.80 -1.39
C TYR A 138 10.53 -2.36 -1.14
N ALA A 139 9.56 -1.46 -0.95
CA ALA A 139 9.79 -0.02 -0.81
C ALA A 139 10.80 0.33 0.30
N GLY A 140 10.63 -0.27 1.48
CA GLY A 140 11.52 -0.03 2.61
C GLY A 140 12.96 -0.50 2.33
N ALA A 141 13.10 -1.70 1.78
CA ALA A 141 14.42 -2.26 1.45
C ALA A 141 15.14 -1.42 0.38
N HIS A 142 14.43 -0.99 -0.67
CA HIS A 142 15.03 -0.18 -1.74
C HIS A 142 15.40 1.23 -1.29
N ARG A 143 14.62 1.85 -0.40
CA ARG A 143 14.98 3.15 0.20
C ARG A 143 16.22 3.06 1.07
N LEU A 144 16.37 1.99 1.84
CA LEU A 144 17.57 1.74 2.65
C LEU A 144 18.80 1.52 1.77
N LEU A 145 18.64 0.77 0.66
CA LEU A 145 19.69 0.57 -0.34
C LEU A 145 20.15 1.89 -0.96
N ASP A 146 19.21 2.74 -1.39
CA ASP A 146 19.52 4.03 -2.00
C ASP A 146 20.17 5.02 -1.01
N ARG A 147 19.99 4.83 0.31
CA ARG A 147 20.67 5.59 1.38
C ARG A 147 22.02 4.98 1.82
N GLY A 148 22.44 3.87 1.22
CA GLY A 148 23.67 3.17 1.60
C GLY A 148 23.57 2.43 2.95
N THR A 149 22.38 2.29 3.54
CA THR A 149 22.16 1.53 4.77
C THR A 149 22.03 0.04 4.44
N VAL A 150 23.18 -0.60 4.23
CA VAL A 150 23.31 -2.00 3.79
C VAL A 150 24.14 -2.82 4.76
N GLY A 151 24.23 -4.14 4.55
CA GLY A 151 25.10 -5.00 5.34
C GLY A 151 24.48 -5.54 6.64
N VAL A 152 25.21 -6.45 7.28
CA VAL A 152 24.80 -7.13 8.52
C VAL A 152 24.93 -6.20 9.73
N GLU A 153 25.87 -5.26 9.67
CA GLU A 153 26.11 -4.21 10.65
C GLU A 153 24.87 -3.34 10.92
N ASN A 154 24.03 -3.14 9.90
CA ASN A 154 22.79 -2.36 10.00
C ASN A 154 21.57 -3.21 10.38
N LEU A 155 21.74 -4.52 10.61
CA LEU A 155 20.64 -5.48 10.78
C LEU A 155 19.69 -5.11 11.92
N GLN A 156 20.24 -4.71 13.07
CA GLN A 156 19.44 -4.34 14.25
C GLN A 156 18.63 -3.08 13.98
N ALA A 157 19.24 -2.05 13.38
CA ALA A 157 18.59 -0.79 13.04
C ALA A 157 17.45 -1.01 12.02
N VAL A 158 17.73 -1.77 10.95
CA VAL A 158 16.73 -2.10 9.92
C VAL A 158 15.57 -2.91 10.51
N SER A 159 15.87 -3.88 11.38
CA SER A 159 14.84 -4.71 12.01
C SER A 159 13.95 -3.91 12.95
N ARG A 160 14.54 -3.03 13.77
CA ARG A 160 13.79 -2.16 14.68
C ARG A 160 12.92 -1.19 13.88
N ALA A 161 13.46 -0.54 12.86
CA ALA A 161 12.70 0.36 12.00
C ALA A 161 11.53 -0.35 11.31
N ALA A 162 11.74 -1.57 10.80
CA ALA A 162 10.68 -2.35 10.18
C ALA A 162 9.59 -2.76 11.19
N LEU A 163 9.97 -3.26 12.37
CA LEU A 163 9.01 -3.67 13.41
C LEU A 163 8.19 -2.48 13.92
N THR A 164 8.84 -1.34 14.20
CA THR A 164 8.14 -0.11 14.59
C THR A 164 7.19 0.35 13.49
N GLY A 165 7.62 0.32 12.23
CA GLY A 165 6.77 0.69 11.10
C GLY A 165 5.53 -0.22 10.98
N ILE A 166 5.72 -1.54 11.11
CA ILE A 166 4.62 -2.52 11.08
C ILE A 166 3.66 -2.27 12.24
N LEU A 167 4.17 -2.09 13.46
CA LEU A 167 3.35 -1.89 14.65
C LEU A 167 2.52 -0.61 14.56
N VAL A 168 3.15 0.52 14.23
CA VAL A 168 2.46 1.81 14.08
C VAL A 168 1.38 1.73 13.00
N THR A 169 1.70 1.10 11.87
CA THR A 169 0.76 0.91 10.76
C THR A 169 -0.41 0.01 11.16
N GLY A 170 -0.14 -1.09 11.87
CA GLY A 170 -1.16 -2.02 12.34
C GLY A 170 -2.10 -1.38 13.35
N ILE A 171 -1.56 -0.67 14.34
CA ILE A 171 -2.36 0.06 15.33
C ILE A 171 -3.23 1.12 14.65
N ALA A 172 -2.64 1.95 13.78
CA ALA A 172 -3.41 2.99 13.09
C ALA A 172 -4.56 2.41 12.26
N ARG A 173 -4.34 1.28 11.58
CA ARG A 173 -5.39 0.57 10.83
C ARG A 173 -6.47 -0.01 11.74
N TYR A 174 -6.08 -0.59 12.87
CA TYR A 174 -7.04 -1.14 13.84
C TYR A 174 -7.90 -0.03 14.47
N VAL A 175 -7.30 1.10 14.86
CA VAL A 175 -8.03 2.27 15.39
C VAL A 175 -8.97 2.86 14.34
N LEU A 176 -8.54 2.95 13.07
CA LEU A 176 -9.43 3.39 11.98
C LEU A 176 -10.59 2.41 11.78
N PHE A 177 -10.34 1.11 11.84
CA PHE A 177 -11.39 0.10 11.78
C PHE A 177 -12.39 0.28 12.93
N LEU A 178 -11.92 0.46 14.16
CA LEU A 178 -12.77 0.74 15.31
C LEU A 178 -13.62 1.99 15.10
N ALA A 179 -13.06 3.07 14.56
CA ALA A 179 -13.82 4.29 14.26
C ALA A 179 -15.01 4.01 13.32
N ILE A 180 -14.77 3.26 12.24
CA ILE A 180 -15.84 2.88 11.31
C ILE A 180 -16.83 1.92 11.97
N LEU A 181 -16.35 0.95 12.74
CA LEU A 181 -17.20 0.00 13.47
C LEU A 181 -18.15 0.71 14.44
N GLY A 182 -17.70 1.73 15.15
CA GLY A 182 -18.56 2.48 16.08
C GLY A 182 -19.73 3.15 15.38
N VAL A 183 -19.51 3.69 14.17
CA VAL A 183 -20.58 4.29 13.35
C VAL A 183 -21.55 3.25 12.83
N VAL A 184 -21.05 2.12 12.32
CA VAL A 184 -21.93 1.07 11.80
C VAL A 184 -22.73 0.42 12.94
N ALA A 185 -22.10 0.23 14.11
CA ALA A 185 -22.73 -0.35 15.29
C ALA A 185 -23.78 0.57 15.93
N SER A 186 -23.72 1.89 15.71
CA SER A 186 -24.74 2.82 16.18
C SER A 186 -26.04 2.77 15.36
N GLY A 187 -26.09 1.96 14.30
CA GLY A 187 -27.27 1.78 13.44
C GLY A 187 -27.37 2.79 12.30
N VAL A 188 -26.32 3.60 12.06
CA VAL A 188 -26.27 4.52 10.92
C VAL A 188 -26.27 3.71 9.61
N VAL A 189 -27.22 4.04 8.74
CA VAL A 189 -27.27 3.46 7.40
C VAL A 189 -26.21 4.11 6.52
N ILE A 190 -25.21 3.33 6.13
CA ILE A 190 -24.16 3.75 5.20
C ILE A 190 -24.59 3.35 3.78
N ASP A 191 -24.72 4.34 2.90
CA ASP A 191 -25.01 4.12 1.51
C ASP A 191 -23.75 3.64 0.76
N VAL A 192 -23.82 2.40 0.30
CA VAL A 192 -22.80 1.72 -0.50
C VAL A 192 -23.18 1.69 -1.99
N SER A 193 -24.30 2.29 -2.37
CA SER A 193 -24.88 2.20 -3.71
C SER A 193 -24.53 3.40 -4.60
N GLY A 194 -24.23 3.14 -5.87
CA GLY A 194 -23.99 4.19 -6.87
C GLY A 194 -22.52 4.62 -7.03
N LYS A 195 -22.26 5.36 -8.12
CA LYS A 195 -20.90 5.71 -8.57
C LYS A 195 -20.19 6.75 -7.69
N GLY A 196 -20.96 7.55 -6.95
CA GLY A 196 -20.48 8.56 -6.01
C GLY A 196 -20.46 8.11 -4.55
N ALA A 197 -20.85 6.86 -4.25
CA ALA A 197 -20.86 6.36 -2.89
C ALA A 197 -19.47 6.48 -2.27
N ASN A 198 -19.41 7.14 -1.11
CA ASN A 198 -18.22 7.22 -0.29
C ASN A 198 -18.57 6.73 1.13
N PRO A 199 -18.71 5.40 1.31
CA PRO A 199 -19.11 4.80 2.58
C PRO A 199 -18.21 5.22 3.75
N ALA A 200 -16.91 5.31 3.47
CA ALA A 200 -15.93 5.70 4.48
C ALA A 200 -16.07 7.18 4.86
N GLY A 201 -16.37 8.08 3.90
CA GLY A 201 -16.67 9.48 4.20
C GLY A 201 -17.95 9.66 4.99
N GLN A 202 -19.02 8.94 4.60
CA GLN A 202 -20.30 8.96 5.32
C GLN A 202 -20.15 8.52 6.78
N ALA A 203 -19.29 7.53 7.06
CA ALA A 203 -19.05 7.11 8.43
C ALA A 203 -18.45 8.23 9.27
N PHE A 204 -17.44 8.93 8.76
CA PHE A 204 -16.85 10.08 9.44
C PHE A 204 -17.85 11.25 9.56
N GLN A 205 -18.69 11.46 8.54
CA GLN A 205 -19.73 12.47 8.58
C GLN A 205 -20.78 12.17 9.66
N ALA A 206 -21.18 10.90 9.82
CA ALA A 206 -22.09 10.50 10.87
C ALA A 206 -21.48 10.65 12.28
N ALA A 207 -20.16 10.51 12.40
CA ALA A 207 -19.45 10.68 13.67
C ALA A 207 -19.33 12.14 14.13
N ALA A 208 -19.14 13.09 13.20
CA ALA A 208 -18.77 14.47 13.55
C ALA A 208 -19.30 15.55 12.59
N GLY A 209 -20.37 15.25 11.85
CA GLY A 209 -20.95 16.16 10.85
C GLY A 209 -19.98 16.53 9.73
N ASP A 210 -20.12 17.75 9.21
CA ASP A 210 -19.28 18.24 8.11
C ASP A 210 -17.79 18.31 8.47
N ILE A 211 -17.47 18.58 9.75
CA ILE A 211 -16.09 18.53 10.25
C ILE A 211 -15.54 17.11 10.08
N GLY A 212 -16.32 16.08 10.42
CA GLY A 212 -15.95 14.70 10.18
C GLY A 212 -15.67 14.39 8.70
N MET A 213 -16.53 14.88 7.81
CA MET A 213 -16.34 14.73 6.36
C MET A 213 -15.04 15.41 5.86
N MET A 214 -14.75 16.63 6.33
CA MET A 214 -13.50 17.32 6.02
C MET A 214 -12.27 16.59 6.58
N MET A 215 -12.36 16.08 7.81
CA MET A 215 -11.29 15.28 8.42
C MET A 215 -11.01 14.02 7.62
N PHE A 216 -12.05 13.29 7.21
CA PHE A 216 -11.93 12.15 6.30
C PHE A 216 -11.24 12.55 5.00
N GLY A 217 -11.70 13.64 4.40
CA GLY A 217 -11.14 14.15 3.15
C GLY A 217 -9.64 14.43 3.27
N LEU A 218 -9.23 15.06 4.36
CA LEU A 218 -7.83 15.34 4.66
C LEU A 218 -7.01 14.06 4.85
N VAL A 219 -7.51 13.10 5.63
CA VAL A 219 -6.85 11.80 5.85
C VAL A 219 -6.67 11.05 4.53
N LEU A 220 -7.74 10.93 3.74
CA LEU A 220 -7.74 10.17 2.52
C LEU A 220 -6.89 10.83 1.43
N TRP A 221 -6.97 12.15 1.30
CA TRP A 221 -6.11 12.90 0.38
C TRP A 221 -4.64 12.76 0.73
N ALA A 222 -4.30 12.98 2.01
CA ALA A 222 -2.95 12.79 2.53
C ALA A 222 -2.46 11.35 2.31
N ALA A 223 -3.34 10.34 2.39
CA ALA A 223 -3.02 8.94 2.13
C ALA A 223 -2.73 8.72 0.65
N GLY A 224 -3.66 9.13 -0.22
CA GLY A 224 -3.53 9.03 -1.66
C GLY A 224 -2.24 9.65 -2.18
N ILE A 225 -1.96 10.92 -1.86
CA ILE A 225 -0.76 11.60 -2.39
C ILE A 225 0.55 10.98 -1.90
N SER A 226 0.64 10.63 -0.61
CA SER A 226 1.83 9.97 -0.05
C SER A 226 2.08 8.61 -0.69
N SER A 227 1.00 7.89 -1.03
CA SER A 227 1.04 6.58 -1.67
C SER A 227 1.38 6.67 -3.15
N VAL A 228 0.85 7.67 -3.87
CA VAL A 228 1.24 7.99 -5.26
C VAL A 228 2.75 8.18 -5.37
N ILE A 229 3.33 8.94 -4.45
CA ILE A 229 4.77 9.21 -4.41
C ILE A 229 5.55 7.90 -4.15
N GLY A 230 5.17 7.16 -3.10
CA GLY A 230 5.86 5.92 -2.73
C GLY A 230 5.75 4.80 -3.77
N ALA A 231 4.57 4.62 -4.36
CA ALA A 231 4.29 3.60 -5.36
C ALA A 231 5.08 3.85 -6.65
N SER A 232 5.09 5.10 -7.12
CA SER A 232 5.77 5.46 -8.37
C SER A 232 7.28 5.28 -8.25
N TYR A 233 7.88 5.81 -7.17
CA TYR A 233 9.32 5.66 -6.91
C TYR A 233 9.73 4.19 -6.78
N THR A 234 8.99 3.41 -5.99
CA THR A 234 9.34 2.00 -5.77
C THR A 234 9.16 1.19 -7.04
N SER A 235 8.05 1.37 -7.77
CA SER A 235 7.81 0.66 -9.03
C SER A 235 8.94 0.92 -10.03
N MET A 236 9.39 2.17 -10.15
CA MET A 236 10.48 2.52 -11.06
C MET A 236 11.87 2.09 -10.58
N SER A 237 12.04 1.69 -9.32
CA SER A 237 13.32 1.10 -8.89
C SER A 237 13.55 -0.31 -9.46
N PHE A 238 12.50 -1.00 -9.89
CA PHE A 238 12.57 -2.36 -10.45
C PHE A 238 13.06 -2.39 -11.91
N ILE A 239 12.92 -1.30 -12.66
CA ILE A 239 13.30 -1.25 -14.09
C ILE A 239 14.81 -1.47 -14.32
N THR A 240 15.62 -1.30 -13.26
CA THR A 240 17.08 -1.49 -13.33
C THR A 240 17.52 -2.93 -13.60
N VAL A 241 16.60 -3.91 -13.50
CA VAL A 241 16.84 -5.29 -13.95
C VAL A 241 16.98 -5.39 -15.48
N PHE A 242 16.35 -4.49 -16.24
CA PHE A 242 16.41 -4.49 -17.71
C PHE A 242 17.70 -3.87 -18.24
N SER A 243 18.28 -2.91 -17.50
CA SER A 243 19.56 -2.31 -17.87
C SER A 243 20.23 -1.64 -16.67
N LYS A 244 21.48 -2.01 -16.42
CA LYS A 244 22.32 -1.38 -15.40
C LYS A 244 22.76 0.05 -15.76
N LYS A 245 22.54 0.49 -17.01
CA LYS A 245 22.86 1.85 -17.48
C LYS A 245 21.80 2.89 -17.07
N ILE A 246 20.69 2.46 -16.46
CA ILE A 246 19.63 3.36 -16.02
C ILE A 246 20.15 4.20 -14.86
N THR A 247 20.41 5.48 -15.13
CA THR A 247 20.84 6.46 -14.14
C THR A 247 19.67 6.94 -13.30
N GLU A 248 19.97 7.57 -12.18
CA GLU A 248 18.97 8.21 -11.30
C GLU A 248 18.08 9.23 -12.04
N ARG A 249 18.66 9.98 -12.99
CA ARG A 249 17.88 10.92 -13.82
C ARG A 249 16.87 10.20 -14.70
N VAL A 250 17.29 9.11 -15.35
CA VAL A 250 16.39 8.30 -16.20
C VAL A 250 15.30 7.65 -15.36
N ARG A 251 15.64 7.16 -14.16
CA ARG A 251 14.66 6.60 -13.21
C ARG A 251 13.64 7.64 -12.75
N ASN A 252 14.09 8.86 -12.46
CA ASN A 252 13.20 9.95 -12.08
C ASN A 252 12.25 10.33 -13.23
N LEU A 253 12.78 10.43 -14.45
CA LEU A 253 11.96 10.68 -15.65
C LEU A 253 10.94 9.55 -15.87
N ALA A 254 11.36 8.29 -15.73
CA ALA A 254 10.45 7.14 -15.81
C ALA A 254 9.36 7.18 -14.72
N THR A 255 9.67 7.71 -13.53
CA THR A 255 8.71 7.89 -12.44
C THR A 255 7.65 8.92 -12.82
N VAL A 256 8.06 10.06 -13.39
CA VAL A 256 7.14 11.08 -13.89
C VAL A 256 6.26 10.52 -15.00
N VAL A 257 6.85 9.83 -15.99
CA VAL A 257 6.10 9.18 -17.09
C VAL A 257 5.09 8.17 -16.55
N PHE A 258 5.48 7.36 -15.56
CA PHE A 258 4.59 6.39 -14.93
C PHE A 258 3.40 7.06 -14.24
N ILE A 259 3.61 8.17 -13.51
CA ILE A 259 2.52 8.95 -12.90
C ILE A 259 1.60 9.52 -13.97
N VAL A 260 2.15 10.08 -15.05
CA VAL A 260 1.37 10.64 -16.16
C VAL A 260 0.50 9.56 -16.81
N ILE A 261 1.05 8.37 -17.07
CA ILE A 261 0.29 7.23 -17.62
C ILE A 261 -0.84 6.84 -16.65
N CYS A 262 -0.55 6.68 -15.36
CA CYS A 262 -1.57 6.33 -14.38
C CYS A 262 -2.67 7.39 -14.26
N MET A 263 -2.31 8.67 -14.30
CA MET A 263 -3.25 9.79 -14.30
C MET A 263 -4.14 9.78 -15.54
N ALA A 264 -3.56 9.58 -16.72
CA ALA A 264 -4.31 9.49 -17.98
C ALA A 264 -5.29 8.31 -17.95
N VAL A 265 -4.83 7.13 -17.51
CA VAL A 265 -5.70 5.95 -17.37
C VAL A 265 -6.82 6.22 -16.37
N TYR A 266 -6.54 6.83 -15.21
CA TYR A 266 -7.57 7.19 -14.24
C TYR A 266 -8.67 8.10 -14.83
N ILE A 267 -8.26 9.14 -15.57
CA ILE A 267 -9.17 10.10 -16.21
C ILE A 267 -10.06 9.44 -17.27
N VAL A 268 -9.50 8.50 -18.04
CA VAL A 268 -10.20 7.81 -19.13
C VAL A 268 -11.09 6.68 -18.63
N LEU A 269 -10.66 5.94 -17.60
CA LEU A 269 -11.34 4.73 -17.11
C LEU A 269 -12.75 5.02 -16.57
N GLY A 270 -12.96 6.19 -15.96
CA GLY A 270 -14.28 6.67 -15.52
C GLY A 270 -15.01 5.78 -14.52
N LYS A 271 -14.29 4.88 -13.82
CA LYS A 271 -14.84 3.94 -12.85
C LYS A 271 -15.04 4.60 -11.48
N PRO A 272 -15.99 4.10 -10.66
CA PRO A 272 -16.19 4.59 -9.30
C PRO A 272 -14.88 4.57 -8.49
N PRO A 273 -14.45 5.70 -7.91
CA PRO A 273 -13.20 5.78 -7.16
C PRO A 273 -13.09 4.75 -6.02
N ALA A 274 -14.20 4.49 -5.31
CA ALA A 274 -14.25 3.49 -4.24
C ALA A 274 -13.99 2.06 -4.73
N ALA A 275 -14.55 1.68 -5.89
CA ALA A 275 -14.32 0.36 -6.47
C ALA A 275 -12.84 0.19 -6.89
N LEU A 276 -12.22 1.24 -7.43
CA LEU A 276 -10.79 1.23 -7.77
C LEU A 276 -9.90 1.08 -6.54
N LEU A 277 -10.25 1.70 -5.41
CA LEU A 277 -9.53 1.55 -4.15
C LEU A 277 -9.55 0.10 -3.63
N VAL A 278 -10.74 -0.52 -3.60
CA VAL A 278 -10.90 -1.90 -3.13
C VAL A 278 -10.23 -2.88 -4.08
N PHE A 279 -10.44 -2.72 -5.40
CA PHE A 279 -9.76 -3.54 -6.41
C PHE A 279 -8.24 -3.44 -6.31
N ALA A 280 -7.70 -2.24 -6.10
CA ALA A 280 -6.26 -2.03 -5.96
C ALA A 280 -5.64 -2.75 -4.77
N GLY A 281 -6.30 -2.71 -3.61
CA GLY A 281 -5.88 -3.50 -2.44
C GLY A 281 -5.94 -5.00 -2.74
N GLY A 282 -7.07 -5.46 -3.27
CA GLY A 282 -7.30 -6.88 -3.58
C GLY A 282 -6.28 -7.43 -4.58
N PHE A 283 -6.10 -6.76 -5.72
CA PHE A 283 -5.20 -7.18 -6.79
C PHE A 283 -3.75 -7.32 -6.30
N ASN A 284 -3.28 -6.40 -5.45
CA ASN A 284 -1.96 -6.53 -4.84
C ASN A 284 -1.87 -7.66 -3.81
N GLY A 285 -2.97 -8.00 -3.15
CA GLY A 285 -3.09 -9.20 -2.32
C GLY A 285 -2.98 -10.48 -3.14
N LEU A 286 -3.53 -10.50 -4.36
CA LEU A 286 -3.40 -11.63 -5.29
C LEU A 286 -1.97 -11.82 -5.80
N ILE A 287 -1.22 -10.73 -5.98
CA ILE A 287 0.18 -10.77 -6.45
C ILE A 287 1.17 -11.11 -5.33
N LEU A 288 0.85 -10.75 -4.08
CA LEU A 288 1.71 -10.95 -2.91
C LEU A 288 2.35 -12.36 -2.81
N PRO A 289 1.62 -13.49 -2.94
CA PRO A 289 2.22 -14.81 -2.76
C PRO A 289 3.29 -15.14 -3.79
N LEU A 290 3.25 -14.57 -5.00
CA LEU A 290 4.28 -14.77 -6.03
C LEU A 290 5.63 -14.21 -5.57
N GLY A 291 5.62 -12.98 -5.05
CA GLY A 291 6.81 -12.34 -4.48
C GLY A 291 7.32 -13.11 -3.26
N LEU A 292 6.42 -13.42 -2.32
CA LEU A 292 6.78 -14.19 -1.11
C LEU A 292 7.41 -15.55 -1.46
N SER A 293 6.90 -16.26 -2.47
CA SER A 293 7.43 -17.57 -2.88
C SER A 293 8.89 -17.48 -3.33
N ILE A 294 9.21 -16.52 -4.19
CA ILE A 294 10.58 -16.28 -4.67
C ILE A 294 11.51 -16.02 -3.48
N PHE A 295 11.06 -15.20 -2.56
CA PHE A 295 11.89 -14.76 -1.45
C PHE A 295 11.98 -15.75 -0.28
N MET A 296 10.98 -16.63 -0.11
CA MET A 296 11.11 -17.78 0.77
C MET A 296 12.17 -18.74 0.23
N TYR A 297 12.18 -18.98 -1.09
CA TYR A 297 13.25 -19.75 -1.72
C TYR A 297 14.63 -19.12 -1.49
N VAL A 298 14.76 -17.80 -1.67
CA VAL A 298 16.02 -17.08 -1.36
C VAL A 298 16.45 -17.34 0.09
N GLY A 299 15.53 -17.15 1.05
CA GLY A 299 15.84 -17.31 2.48
C GLY A 299 16.24 -18.73 2.88
N TRP A 300 15.70 -19.76 2.22
CA TRP A 300 15.98 -21.17 2.51
C TRP A 300 17.20 -21.72 1.77
N ALA A 301 17.35 -21.39 0.48
CA ALA A 301 18.26 -22.09 -0.41
C ALA A 301 19.44 -21.23 -0.88
N ARG A 302 19.40 -19.91 -0.72
CA ARG A 302 20.38 -18.99 -1.32
C ARG A 302 21.18 -18.18 -0.30
N SER A 303 21.74 -18.83 0.71
CA SER A 303 22.66 -18.19 1.66
C SER A 303 23.93 -17.65 1.00
N ASP A 304 24.29 -18.16 -0.17
CA ASP A 304 25.35 -17.63 -1.04
C ASP A 304 25.07 -16.19 -1.49
N LEU A 305 23.80 -15.83 -1.69
CA LEU A 305 23.39 -14.46 -2.06
C LEU A 305 23.27 -13.53 -0.85
N MET A 306 23.55 -14.03 0.35
CA MET A 306 23.33 -13.36 1.64
C MET A 306 24.61 -13.30 2.49
N ASP A 307 25.78 -13.36 1.85
CA ASP A 307 27.11 -13.39 2.51
C ASP A 307 27.21 -14.48 3.60
N GLY A 308 26.59 -15.64 3.37
CA GLY A 308 26.62 -16.77 4.33
C GLY A 308 25.70 -16.59 5.54
N TYR A 309 24.87 -15.55 5.57
CA TYR A 309 23.89 -15.38 6.65
C TYR A 309 22.78 -16.42 6.56
N HIS A 310 22.49 -17.04 7.71
CA HIS A 310 21.39 -17.98 7.86
C HIS A 310 20.28 -17.38 8.72
N TYR A 311 19.07 -17.35 8.18
CA TYR A 311 17.91 -16.98 8.97
C TYR A 311 17.61 -18.05 10.03
N PRO A 312 17.15 -17.64 11.22
CA PRO A 312 16.58 -18.56 12.19
C PRO A 312 15.48 -19.43 11.54
N ARG A 313 15.59 -20.75 11.66
CA ARG A 313 14.69 -21.71 10.98
C ARG A 313 13.22 -21.47 11.31
N TRP A 314 12.90 -21.06 12.53
CA TRP A 314 11.53 -20.76 12.93
C TRP A 314 10.93 -19.59 12.14
N LEU A 315 11.71 -18.55 11.81
CA LEU A 315 11.25 -17.43 10.96
C LEU A 315 10.98 -17.90 9.54
N LEU A 316 11.82 -18.80 9.03
CA LEU A 316 11.66 -19.39 7.71
C LEU A 316 10.42 -20.28 7.62
N VAL A 317 10.11 -21.05 8.67
CA VAL A 317 8.88 -21.83 8.77
C VAL A 317 7.65 -20.92 8.82
N LEU A 318 7.65 -19.89 9.69
CA LEU A 318 6.55 -18.92 9.75
C LEU A 318 6.36 -18.19 8.40
N GLY A 319 7.46 -17.89 7.71
CA GLY A 319 7.44 -17.30 6.38
C GLY A 319 6.77 -18.19 5.34
N ILE A 320 7.09 -19.50 5.33
CA ILE A 320 6.42 -20.48 4.47
C ILE A 320 4.93 -20.57 4.80
N LEU A 321 4.57 -20.69 6.08
CA LEU A 321 3.16 -20.76 6.49
C LEU A 321 2.38 -19.53 6.05
N THR A 322 2.97 -18.34 6.20
CA THR A 322 2.39 -17.07 5.73
C THR A 322 2.26 -17.05 4.21
N CYS A 323 3.25 -17.58 3.48
CA CYS A 323 3.21 -17.68 2.02
C CYS A 323 2.11 -18.62 1.54
N LEU A 324 1.94 -19.79 2.18
CA LEU A 324 0.86 -20.74 1.88
C LEU A 324 -0.52 -20.14 2.18
N LEU A 325 -0.65 -19.45 3.32
CA LEU A 325 -1.89 -18.72 3.65
C LEU A 325 -2.19 -17.65 2.59
N SER A 326 -1.18 -16.90 2.14
CA SER A 326 -1.36 -15.89 1.10
C SER A 326 -1.79 -16.49 -0.24
N TRP A 327 -1.32 -17.69 -0.60
CA TRP A 327 -1.80 -18.41 -1.78
C TRP A 327 -3.25 -18.86 -1.64
N PHE A 328 -3.61 -19.43 -0.48
CA PHE A 328 -4.98 -19.84 -0.18
C PHE A 328 -5.96 -18.66 -0.24
N MET A 329 -5.58 -17.55 0.38
CA MET A 329 -6.31 -16.29 0.34
C MET A 329 -6.47 -15.78 -1.09
N ALA A 330 -5.40 -15.77 -1.90
CA ALA A 330 -5.46 -15.34 -3.28
C ALA A 330 -6.45 -16.20 -4.11
N TYR A 331 -6.42 -17.52 -3.92
CA TYR A 331 -7.36 -18.43 -4.57
C TYR A 331 -8.82 -18.16 -4.17
N LYS A 332 -9.10 -18.00 -2.87
CA LYS A 332 -10.46 -17.75 -2.36
C LYS A 332 -11.01 -16.38 -2.75
N SER A 333 -10.14 -15.38 -2.93
CA SER A 333 -10.56 -13.99 -3.15
C SER A 333 -10.57 -13.55 -4.61
N ALA A 334 -9.93 -14.29 -5.52
CA ALA A 334 -9.73 -13.84 -6.91
C ALA A 334 -11.03 -13.42 -7.60
N GLY A 335 -12.06 -14.27 -7.60
CA GLY A 335 -13.34 -13.96 -8.25
C GLY A 335 -14.01 -12.70 -7.69
N ALA A 336 -14.07 -12.58 -6.36
CA ALA A 336 -14.65 -11.42 -5.68
C ALA A 336 -13.88 -10.12 -5.99
N ILE A 337 -12.55 -10.18 -6.05
CA ILE A 337 -11.71 -9.01 -6.37
C ILE A 337 -11.93 -8.56 -7.80
N PHE A 338 -11.94 -9.46 -8.78
CA PHE A 338 -12.18 -9.09 -10.19
C PHE A 338 -13.61 -8.60 -10.46
N ALA A 339 -14.59 -8.97 -9.62
CA ALA A 339 -15.95 -8.45 -9.71
C ALA A 339 -16.03 -6.92 -9.52
N PHE A 340 -15.10 -6.30 -8.78
CA PHE A 340 -15.03 -4.85 -8.62
C PHE A 340 -14.67 -4.10 -9.91
N ILE A 341 -14.08 -4.78 -10.91
CA ILE A 341 -13.89 -4.19 -12.24
C ILE A 341 -15.20 -4.21 -13.03
N GLY A 342 -16.02 -5.24 -12.85
CA GLY A 342 -17.28 -5.45 -13.57
C GLY A 342 -18.45 -4.63 -13.00
N ALA A 343 -18.43 -4.30 -11.71
CA ALA A 343 -19.43 -3.45 -11.07
C ALA A 343 -19.34 -2.01 -11.62
N ALA A 344 -20.16 -1.70 -12.62
CA ALA A 344 -20.23 -0.42 -13.32
C ALA A 344 -21.67 0.03 -13.48
#